data_AF-A0A067CVK9-F1
#
_entry.id   AF-A0A067CVK9-F1
#
_cell.length_a   1.000
_cell.length_b   1.000
_cell.length_c   1.000
_cell.angle_alpha   90.00
_cell.angle_beta   90.00
_cell.angle_gamma   90.00
#
_symmetry.space_group_name_H-M   'P 1'
#
loop_
_entity.id
_entity.type
_entity.pdbx_description
1 polymer ?
#
loop_
_entity_poly.entity_id
_entity_poly.type
_entity_poly.pdbx_seq_one_letter_code
_entity_poly.pdbx_strand_id
1 'polypeptide(L)'
;MSSASQQQPTDDEERRSFLAWTKSMDARDAAIDFVTQFCESMARDLYPPASIERIFGVAMPTTEPAVSPGPMSMEEFMASIPVTTKAMSMGKIVFNVWVGLHKQDFFKEDDMVLALWKGMLPAYFMYCVLKKYHAGNGSYYEAELLQRGFRAIEWDLEVHEILTKEQNPPASQWQATPTSDVKTPDAEPRAEKGPLGLLVNGSTLSPCVVTMNTMFEKCPTAHAAGIPLYVRKCAGKSKKASCYIISRMMSDPKIGVASIPWTYGGACGPAPPVLVGRSDGVAFTKDDWAALDDFVFGMMLDDGLRSITRADFVAFARSRTDSKAGIILEALFPKGRAVVISGLQSSTELNGLRGVVTGSYTNGRIGVAIAGRSAPVAVAPTKLQTAP
;
A
#
# COMPACT_ATOMS: atom_id res chain seq x y z
N MET A 1 47.28 24.70 -40.25
CA MET A 1 46.75 24.28 -38.93
C MET A 1 45.25 24.09 -39.11
N SER A 2 44.80 22.85 -39.31
CA SER A 2 43.38 22.54 -39.44
C SER A 2 42.79 22.38 -38.05
N SER A 3 41.96 23.35 -37.64
CA SER A 3 41.15 23.23 -36.43
C SER A 3 40.06 22.19 -36.69
N ALA A 4 40.23 20.99 -36.14
CA ALA A 4 39.18 20.00 -36.09
C ALA A 4 38.08 20.52 -35.14
N SER A 5 36.96 20.96 -35.71
CA SER A 5 35.75 21.25 -34.95
C SER A 5 35.28 19.96 -34.29
N GLN A 6 35.52 19.82 -32.98
CA GLN A 6 34.89 18.78 -32.17
C GLN A 6 33.39 19.07 -32.17
N GLN A 7 32.61 18.25 -32.86
CA GLN A 7 31.15 18.25 -32.75
C GLN A 7 30.80 17.85 -31.32
N GLN A 8 30.00 18.67 -30.63
CA GLN A 8 29.44 18.29 -29.34
C GLN A 8 28.53 17.05 -29.53
N PRO A 9 28.60 16.07 -28.62
CA PRO A 9 27.73 14.91 -28.68
C PRO A 9 26.26 15.34 -28.62
N THR A 10 25.42 14.65 -29.36
CA THR A 10 23.96 14.86 -29.30
C THR A 10 23.40 14.33 -27.99
N ASP A 11 22.28 14.88 -27.48
CA ASP A 11 21.60 14.42 -26.26
C ASP A 11 21.40 12.88 -26.21
N ASP A 12 21.11 12.27 -27.37
CA ASP A 12 20.93 10.82 -27.50
C ASP A 12 22.22 10.00 -27.30
N GLU A 13 23.37 10.57 -27.60
CA GLU A 13 24.69 9.94 -27.43
C GLU A 13 25.15 10.03 -25.97
N GLU A 14 24.95 11.19 -25.34
CA GLU A 14 25.18 11.37 -23.91
C GLU A 14 24.30 10.43 -23.10
N ARG A 15 23.00 10.33 -23.44
CA ARG A 15 22.07 9.42 -22.79
C ARG A 15 22.46 7.96 -22.93
N ARG A 16 22.88 7.52 -24.13
CA ARG A 16 23.36 6.14 -24.36
C ARG A 16 24.63 5.84 -23.56
N SER A 17 25.56 6.78 -23.51
CA SER A 17 26.79 6.66 -22.74
C SER A 17 26.51 6.55 -21.25
N PHE A 18 25.59 7.37 -20.74
CA PHE A 18 25.12 7.31 -19.35
C PHE A 18 24.51 5.95 -19.02
N LEU A 19 23.59 5.45 -19.84
CA LEU A 19 22.95 4.14 -19.62
C LEU A 19 23.95 2.97 -19.68
N ALA A 20 24.95 3.04 -20.57
CA ALA A 20 26.00 2.04 -20.66
C ALA A 20 26.88 2.03 -19.39
N TRP A 21 27.23 3.22 -18.90
CA TRP A 21 27.99 3.39 -17.66
C TRP A 21 27.21 2.90 -16.44
N THR A 22 25.92 3.23 -16.31
CA THR A 22 25.07 2.75 -15.23
C THR A 22 24.98 1.22 -15.22
N LYS A 23 24.92 0.58 -16.41
CA LYS A 23 24.91 -0.90 -16.53
C LYS A 23 26.25 -1.55 -16.20
N SER A 24 27.35 -0.81 -16.22
CA SER A 24 28.67 -1.37 -15.87
C SER A 24 28.99 -1.24 -14.38
N MET A 25 28.16 -0.57 -13.59
CA MET A 25 28.29 -0.46 -12.13
C MET A 25 27.47 -1.53 -11.40
N ASP A 26 27.88 -1.85 -10.18
CA ASP A 26 26.98 -2.53 -9.23
C ASP A 26 25.75 -1.65 -9.00
N ALA A 27 24.56 -2.26 -9.04
CA ALA A 27 23.30 -1.51 -8.98
C ALA A 27 23.13 -0.72 -7.68
N ARG A 28 23.68 -1.22 -6.56
CA ARG A 28 23.63 -0.49 -5.28
C ARG A 28 24.60 0.68 -5.30
N ASP A 29 25.81 0.49 -5.82
CA ASP A 29 26.82 1.55 -5.90
C ASP A 29 26.37 2.69 -6.84
N ALA A 30 25.75 2.36 -7.97
CA ALA A 30 25.14 3.35 -8.85
C ALA A 30 24.01 4.14 -8.14
N ALA A 31 23.16 3.46 -7.36
CA ALA A 31 22.11 4.11 -6.59
C ALA A 31 22.68 5.05 -5.51
N ILE A 32 23.77 4.66 -4.83
CA ILE A 32 24.48 5.52 -3.88
C ILE A 32 24.99 6.77 -4.59
N ASP A 33 25.73 6.60 -5.70
CA ASP A 33 26.30 7.72 -6.45
C ASP A 33 25.24 8.73 -6.93
N PHE A 34 24.13 8.24 -7.48
CA PHE A 34 23.02 9.11 -7.91
C PHE A 34 22.38 9.89 -6.76
N VAL A 35 22.12 9.23 -5.62
CA VAL A 35 21.52 9.89 -4.46
C VAL A 35 22.49 10.92 -3.87
N THR A 36 23.79 10.60 -3.77
CA THR A 36 24.81 11.55 -3.30
C THR A 36 24.85 12.80 -4.19
N GLN A 37 24.94 12.64 -5.50
CA GLN A 37 24.92 13.78 -6.43
C GLN A 37 23.64 14.64 -6.29
N PHE A 38 22.49 13.99 -6.12
CA PHE A 38 21.22 14.68 -5.95
C PHE A 38 21.14 15.44 -4.62
N CYS A 39 21.56 14.83 -3.51
CA CYS A 39 21.63 15.46 -2.19
C CYS A 39 22.60 16.64 -2.16
N GLU A 40 23.78 16.51 -2.78
CA GLU A 40 24.73 17.63 -2.91
C GLU A 40 24.12 18.81 -3.68
N SER A 41 23.36 18.52 -4.73
CA SER A 41 22.66 19.54 -5.53
C SER A 41 21.61 20.26 -4.69
N MET A 42 20.77 19.51 -3.95
CA MET A 42 19.80 20.10 -3.01
C MET A 42 20.44 20.92 -1.89
N ALA A 43 21.57 20.46 -1.34
CA ALA A 43 22.30 21.16 -0.28
C ALA A 43 22.85 22.52 -0.76
N ARG A 44 23.17 22.62 -2.07
CA ARG A 44 23.62 23.85 -2.72
C ARG A 44 22.49 24.69 -3.31
N ASP A 45 21.24 24.24 -3.19
CA ASP A 45 20.07 24.85 -3.85
C ASP A 45 20.21 24.94 -5.38
N LEU A 46 20.88 23.94 -5.97
CA LEU A 46 21.13 23.82 -7.41
C LEU A 46 20.35 22.63 -7.98
N TYR A 47 19.88 22.76 -9.22
CA TYR A 47 19.30 21.63 -9.93
C TYR A 47 20.35 20.54 -10.12
N PRO A 48 19.96 19.25 -10.05
CA PRO A 48 20.89 18.16 -10.30
C PRO A 48 21.34 18.13 -11.76
N PRO A 49 22.45 17.42 -12.07
CA PRO A 49 22.87 17.18 -13.44
C PRO A 49 21.72 16.61 -14.29
N ALA A 50 21.64 17.05 -15.55
CA ALA A 50 20.59 16.62 -16.48
C ALA A 50 20.54 15.09 -16.68
N SER A 51 21.68 14.41 -16.52
CA SER A 51 21.78 12.95 -16.59
C SER A 51 20.97 12.22 -15.50
N ILE A 52 20.76 12.84 -14.33
CA ILE A 52 20.08 12.21 -13.18
C ILE A 52 18.75 12.89 -12.82
N GLU A 53 18.39 14.02 -13.43
CA GLU A 53 17.19 14.80 -13.07
C GLU A 53 15.92 13.92 -13.09
N ARG A 54 15.78 13.10 -14.13
CA ARG A 54 14.59 12.26 -14.37
C ARG A 54 14.55 11.07 -13.43
N ILE A 55 15.69 10.63 -12.89
CA ILE A 55 15.73 9.57 -11.86
C ILE A 55 14.94 10.02 -10.63
N PHE A 56 15.00 11.31 -10.31
CA PHE A 56 14.37 11.93 -9.14
C PHE A 56 13.07 12.71 -9.46
N GLY A 57 12.57 12.62 -10.69
CA GLY A 57 11.34 13.29 -11.11
C GLY A 57 11.48 14.81 -11.32
N VAL A 58 12.71 15.31 -11.45
CA VAL A 58 13.05 16.73 -11.57
C VAL A 58 13.25 17.12 -13.04
N ALA A 59 12.50 16.52 -13.97
CA ALA A 59 12.62 16.81 -15.40
C ALA A 59 12.40 18.31 -15.66
N MET A 60 13.46 19.01 -16.03
CA MET A 60 13.37 20.42 -16.39
C MET A 60 12.99 20.52 -17.87
N PRO A 61 12.07 21.43 -18.25
CA PRO A 61 11.83 21.68 -19.65
C PRO A 61 13.16 22.14 -20.24
N THR A 62 13.72 21.36 -21.17
CA THR A 62 14.83 21.79 -22.01
C THR A 62 14.36 23.10 -22.59
N THR A 63 15.02 24.19 -22.19
CA THR A 63 14.67 25.54 -22.64
C THR A 63 14.48 25.47 -24.14
N GLU A 64 13.22 25.58 -24.60
CA GLU A 64 12.99 25.85 -26.01
C GLU A 64 13.90 27.03 -26.33
N PRO A 65 14.77 26.92 -27.36
CA PRO A 65 15.66 28.01 -27.71
C PRO A 65 14.77 29.23 -27.80
N ALA A 66 15.10 30.27 -27.02
CA ALA A 66 14.28 31.46 -26.95
C ALA A 66 14.06 31.91 -28.39
N VAL A 67 12.87 31.63 -28.92
CA VAL A 67 12.51 32.05 -30.27
C VAL A 67 12.54 33.55 -30.11
N SER A 68 13.63 34.18 -30.58
CA SER A 68 13.79 35.61 -30.49
C SER A 68 12.49 36.16 -31.04
N PRO A 69 11.66 36.77 -30.19
CA PRO A 69 10.41 37.29 -30.69
C PRO A 69 10.84 38.27 -31.77
N GLY A 70 10.37 38.07 -33.00
CA GLY A 70 10.51 39.11 -34.02
C GLY A 70 10.00 40.44 -33.43
N PRO A 71 10.36 41.59 -34.02
CA PRO A 71 9.96 42.90 -33.49
C PRO A 71 8.45 42.93 -33.23
N MET A 72 8.08 42.76 -31.97
CA MET A 72 6.69 42.70 -31.50
C MET A 72 6.40 44.07 -30.91
N SER A 73 5.20 44.59 -31.17
CA SER A 73 4.77 45.87 -30.58
C SER A 73 4.68 45.75 -29.05
N MET A 74 4.78 46.87 -28.33
CA MET A 74 4.64 46.89 -26.87
C MET A 74 3.28 46.34 -26.42
N GLU A 75 2.23 46.52 -27.22
CA GLU A 75 0.89 45.97 -26.95
C GLU A 75 0.82 44.45 -27.17
N GLU A 76 1.43 43.91 -28.21
CA GLU A 76 1.56 42.45 -28.38
C GLU A 76 2.43 41.84 -27.29
N PHE A 77 3.50 42.53 -26.87
CA PHE A 77 4.31 42.10 -25.75
C PHE A 77 3.48 42.05 -24.46
N MET A 78 2.77 43.13 -24.11
CA MET A 78 1.91 43.17 -22.91
C MET A 78 0.74 42.17 -22.98
N ALA A 79 0.17 41.92 -24.17
CA ALA A 79 -0.86 40.90 -24.38
C ALA A 79 -0.30 39.46 -24.36
N SER A 80 0.99 39.28 -24.67
CA SER A 80 1.69 38.00 -24.58
C SER A 80 2.18 37.67 -23.17
N ILE A 81 2.19 38.65 -22.24
CA ILE A 81 2.42 38.40 -20.82
C ILE A 81 1.18 37.65 -20.31
N PRO A 82 1.26 36.34 -20.04
CA PRO A 82 0.10 35.62 -19.56
C PRO A 82 -0.26 36.20 -18.20
N VAL A 83 -1.51 36.66 -18.03
CA VAL A 83 -2.08 37.13 -16.75
C VAL A 83 -2.29 35.97 -15.76
N THR A 84 -1.71 34.81 -16.05
CA THR A 84 -1.60 33.70 -15.11
C THR A 84 -0.15 33.65 -14.63
N THR A 85 0.03 33.69 -13.32
CA THR A 85 1.23 33.17 -12.66
C THR A 85 1.72 31.94 -13.42
N LYS A 86 2.81 32.10 -14.19
CA LYS A 86 3.29 31.09 -15.14
C LYS A 86 3.40 29.77 -14.40
N ALA A 87 2.48 28.84 -14.67
CA ALA A 87 2.36 27.61 -13.92
C ALA A 87 3.74 26.96 -13.87
N MET A 88 4.31 26.80 -12.66
CA MET A 88 5.64 26.22 -12.53
C MET A 88 5.66 24.84 -13.19
N SER A 89 6.74 24.52 -13.89
CA SER A 89 6.91 23.18 -14.48
C SER A 89 6.90 22.12 -13.37
N MET A 90 6.48 20.90 -13.71
CA MET A 90 6.43 19.81 -12.73
C MET A 90 7.80 19.56 -12.08
N GLY A 91 8.89 19.53 -12.86
CA GLY A 91 10.23 19.35 -12.32
C GLY A 91 10.64 20.41 -11.28
N LYS A 92 10.25 21.68 -11.49
CA LYS A 92 10.49 22.75 -10.51
C LYS A 92 9.72 22.52 -9.21
N ILE A 93 8.46 22.09 -9.31
CA ILE A 93 7.64 21.78 -8.13
C ILE A 93 8.28 20.61 -7.37
N VAL A 94 8.60 19.51 -8.05
CA VAL A 94 9.19 18.30 -7.46
C VAL A 94 10.54 18.61 -6.80
N PHE A 95 11.40 19.40 -7.43
CA PHE A 95 12.68 19.81 -6.86
C PHE A 95 12.52 20.61 -5.56
N ASN A 96 11.63 21.61 -5.56
CA ASN A 96 11.39 22.41 -4.36
C ASN A 96 10.77 21.58 -3.22
N VAL A 97 9.93 20.59 -3.54
CA VAL A 97 9.43 19.63 -2.56
C VAL A 97 10.57 18.79 -1.99
N TRP A 98 11.47 18.25 -2.81
CA TRP A 98 12.65 17.52 -2.35
C TRP A 98 13.55 18.35 -1.42
N VAL A 99 13.87 19.59 -1.82
CA VAL A 99 14.64 20.54 -0.98
C VAL A 99 13.91 20.78 0.35
N GLY A 100 12.59 20.96 0.31
CA GLY A 100 11.77 21.14 1.50
C GLY A 100 11.71 19.92 2.41
N LEU A 101 11.75 18.71 1.87
CA LEU A 101 11.83 17.47 2.64
C LEU A 101 13.20 17.29 3.27
N HIS A 102 14.28 17.60 2.52
CA HIS A 102 15.66 17.52 2.99
C HIS A 102 15.93 18.49 4.14
N LYS A 103 15.56 19.77 3.99
CA LYS A 103 15.75 20.82 5.02
C LYS A 103 15.02 20.52 6.34
N GLN A 104 13.99 19.69 6.32
CA GLN A 104 13.17 19.36 7.48
C GLN A 104 13.35 17.89 7.94
N ASP A 105 14.36 17.17 7.44
CA ASP A 105 14.70 15.80 7.83
C ASP A 105 13.53 14.80 7.68
N PHE A 106 12.71 14.97 6.63
CA PHE A 106 11.58 14.06 6.36
C PHE A 106 11.97 12.79 5.60
N PHE A 107 13.22 12.68 5.15
CA PHE A 107 13.80 11.50 4.53
C PHE A 107 15.27 11.34 4.95
N LYS A 108 15.79 10.12 4.86
CA LYS A 108 17.21 9.82 5.06
C LYS A 108 17.85 9.40 3.76
N GLU A 109 19.10 9.76 3.53
CA GLU A 109 19.83 9.38 2.31
C GLU A 109 19.87 7.87 2.12
N ASP A 110 20.16 7.10 3.18
CA ASP A 110 20.17 5.63 3.14
C ASP A 110 18.83 5.03 2.70
N ASP A 111 17.72 5.61 3.17
CA ASP A 111 16.37 5.16 2.80
C ASP A 111 16.06 5.52 1.34
N MET A 112 16.56 6.65 0.85
CA MET A 112 16.43 7.08 -0.54
C MET A 112 17.25 6.19 -1.49
N VAL A 113 18.49 5.84 -1.10
CA VAL A 113 19.32 4.84 -1.79
C VAL A 113 18.60 3.51 -1.86
N LEU A 114 18.10 3.03 -0.73
CA LEU A 114 17.36 1.77 -0.68
C LEU A 114 16.11 1.83 -1.55
N ALA A 115 15.37 2.93 -1.53
CA ALA A 115 14.18 3.11 -2.36
C ALA A 115 14.53 3.12 -3.85
N LEU A 116 15.58 3.83 -4.27
CA LEU A 116 16.03 3.86 -5.67
C LEU A 116 16.48 2.48 -6.14
N TRP A 117 17.35 1.83 -5.37
CA TRP A 117 17.87 0.48 -5.66
C TRP A 117 16.77 -0.58 -5.74
N LYS A 118 15.69 -0.42 -4.96
CA LYS A 118 14.53 -1.34 -4.99
C LYS A 118 13.47 -0.95 -6.01
N GLY A 119 13.67 0.12 -6.80
CA GLY A 119 12.69 0.63 -7.78
C GLY A 119 11.43 1.19 -7.12
N MET A 120 11.56 1.66 -5.89
CA MET A 120 10.49 2.18 -5.05
C MET A 120 10.61 3.69 -4.79
N LEU A 121 11.57 4.37 -5.42
CA LEU A 121 11.80 5.80 -5.21
C LEU A 121 10.55 6.67 -5.45
N PRO A 122 9.71 6.46 -6.48
CA PRO A 122 8.48 7.25 -6.65
C PRO A 122 7.50 7.08 -5.47
N ALA A 123 7.37 5.85 -4.97
CA ALA A 123 6.53 5.56 -3.80
C ALA A 123 7.13 6.17 -2.52
N TYR A 124 8.45 6.10 -2.36
CA TYR A 124 9.13 6.71 -1.22
C TYR A 124 8.97 8.22 -1.19
N PHE A 125 9.16 8.88 -2.33
CA PHE A 125 8.93 10.32 -2.48
C PHE A 125 7.50 10.68 -2.08
N MET A 126 6.50 9.97 -2.63
CA MET A 126 5.09 10.17 -2.27
C MET A 126 4.85 10.02 -0.76
N TYR A 127 5.42 8.99 -0.14
CA TYR A 127 5.34 8.78 1.31
C TYR A 127 5.92 9.96 2.09
N CYS A 128 7.10 10.44 1.73
CA CYS A 128 7.74 11.58 2.39
C CYS A 128 6.91 12.87 2.25
N VAL A 129 6.36 13.15 1.06
CA VAL A 129 5.48 14.30 0.81
C VAL A 129 4.24 14.24 1.69
N LEU A 130 3.54 13.11 1.69
CA LEU A 130 2.32 12.95 2.48
C LEU A 130 2.61 13.03 3.98
N LYS A 131 3.69 12.37 4.45
CA LYS A 131 4.14 12.46 5.84
C LYS A 131 4.38 13.92 6.28
N LYS A 132 5.05 14.72 5.45
CA LYS A 132 5.31 16.14 5.73
C LYS A 132 4.04 16.99 5.71
N TYR A 133 3.21 16.81 4.68
CA TYR A 133 1.95 17.52 4.54
C TYR A 133 1.04 17.28 5.75
N HIS A 134 0.94 16.02 6.21
CA HIS A 134 0.12 15.63 7.36
C HIS A 134 0.69 16.06 8.71
N ALA A 135 2.00 16.35 8.80
CA ALA A 135 2.59 16.97 9.98
C ALA A 135 2.21 18.46 10.14
N GLY A 136 1.41 19.03 9.21
CA GLY A 136 1.06 20.45 9.20
C GLY A 136 2.16 21.36 8.66
N ASN A 137 3.21 20.79 8.07
CA ASN A 137 4.39 21.50 7.57
C ASN A 137 4.44 21.57 6.03
N GLY A 138 3.30 21.36 5.35
CA GLY A 138 3.21 21.44 3.90
C GLY A 138 3.47 22.87 3.40
N SER A 139 4.33 23.03 2.39
CA SER A 139 4.49 24.31 1.70
C SER A 139 3.52 24.40 0.51
N TYR A 140 3.52 25.55 -0.16
CA TYR A 140 2.80 25.75 -1.42
C TYR A 140 3.13 24.67 -2.45
N TYR A 141 4.40 24.22 -2.52
CA TYR A 141 4.83 23.23 -3.50
C TYR A 141 4.24 21.84 -3.25
N GLU A 142 4.15 21.39 -1.99
CA GLU A 142 3.50 20.13 -1.67
C GLU A 142 2.00 20.18 -1.98
N ALA A 143 1.32 21.29 -1.66
CA ALA A 143 -0.09 21.46 -1.99
C ALA A 143 -0.34 21.41 -3.50
N GLU A 144 0.47 22.13 -4.29
CA GLU A 144 0.40 22.13 -5.75
C GLU A 144 0.70 20.73 -6.33
N LEU A 145 1.71 20.03 -5.79
CA LEU A 145 2.04 18.67 -6.20
C LEU A 145 0.89 17.69 -5.92
N LEU A 146 0.27 17.79 -4.75
CA LEU A 146 -0.87 16.96 -4.38
C LEU A 146 -2.08 17.23 -5.29
N GLN A 147 -2.30 18.49 -5.67
CA GLN A 147 -3.36 18.87 -6.60
C GLN A 147 -3.13 18.31 -8.01
N ARG A 148 -1.90 18.37 -8.52
CA ARG A 148 -1.56 17.84 -9.85
C ARG A 148 -1.42 16.31 -9.88
N GLY A 149 -1.10 15.72 -8.73
CA GLY A 149 -0.93 14.29 -8.54
C GLY A 149 0.45 13.77 -8.98
N PHE A 150 0.91 12.73 -8.29
CA PHE A 150 2.24 12.11 -8.52
C PHE A 150 2.40 11.43 -9.87
N ARG A 151 1.30 11.15 -10.60
CA ARG A 151 1.35 10.51 -11.92
C ARG A 151 1.90 11.41 -13.01
N ALA A 152 1.86 12.72 -12.81
CA ALA A 152 2.37 13.70 -13.76
C ALA A 152 3.89 13.93 -13.62
N ILE A 153 4.55 13.24 -12.68
CA ILE A 153 6.01 13.29 -12.52
C ILE A 153 6.66 12.35 -13.56
N GLU A 154 7.60 12.90 -14.33
CA GLU A 154 8.35 12.16 -15.33
C GLU A 154 9.55 11.45 -14.67
N TRP A 155 9.41 10.15 -14.46
CA TRP A 155 10.45 9.30 -13.90
C TRP A 155 11.25 8.60 -15.00
N ASP A 156 12.56 8.45 -14.78
CA ASP A 156 13.44 7.65 -15.61
C ASP A 156 13.26 6.15 -15.35
N LEU A 157 12.18 5.59 -15.90
CA LEU A 157 11.81 4.19 -15.68
C LEU A 157 12.89 3.22 -16.17
N GLU A 158 13.68 3.58 -17.18
CA GLU A 158 14.74 2.71 -17.71
C GLU A 158 15.88 2.56 -16.70
N VAL A 159 16.34 3.66 -16.09
CA VAL A 159 17.36 3.60 -15.04
C VAL A 159 16.82 2.85 -13.82
N HIS A 160 15.58 3.10 -13.39
CA HIS A 160 14.96 2.36 -12.29
C HIS A 160 14.90 0.84 -12.58
N GLU A 161 14.65 0.45 -13.84
CA GLU A 161 14.65 -0.95 -14.26
C GLU A 161 16.07 -1.55 -14.24
N ILE A 162 17.09 -0.80 -14.67
CA ILE A 162 18.50 -1.24 -14.62
C ILE A 162 18.91 -1.53 -13.18
N LEU A 163 18.59 -0.62 -12.24
CA LEU A 163 18.99 -0.74 -10.84
C LEU A 163 18.26 -1.88 -10.09
N THR A 164 17.15 -2.40 -10.61
CA THR A 164 16.34 -3.44 -9.94
C THR A 164 16.54 -4.86 -10.46
N LYS A 165 17.16 -5.04 -11.63
CA LYS A 165 17.22 -6.34 -12.33
C LYS A 165 18.00 -7.43 -11.60
N GLU A 166 18.91 -7.11 -10.69
CA GLU A 166 19.80 -8.09 -10.08
C GLU A 166 19.21 -8.90 -8.90
N GLN A 167 17.96 -8.65 -8.47
CA GLN A 167 17.47 -9.15 -7.18
C GLN A 167 16.30 -10.14 -7.16
N ASN A 168 16.07 -10.91 -8.22
CA ASN A 168 15.26 -12.12 -8.07
C ASN A 168 16.18 -13.34 -7.93
N PRO A 169 16.48 -13.84 -6.71
CA PRO A 169 16.99 -15.20 -6.58
C PRO A 169 16.02 -16.17 -7.26
N PRO A 170 16.51 -17.26 -7.87
CA PRO A 170 15.67 -18.20 -8.60
C PRO A 170 14.53 -18.69 -7.72
N ALA A 171 13.31 -18.65 -8.26
CA ALA A 171 12.05 -18.99 -7.58
C ALA A 171 11.96 -20.45 -7.06
N SER A 172 13.03 -21.23 -7.17
CA SER A 172 13.12 -22.64 -6.80
C SER A 172 13.28 -22.91 -5.30
N GLN A 173 13.45 -21.88 -4.45
CA GLN A 173 13.64 -22.07 -3.00
C GLN A 173 12.39 -21.87 -2.12
N TRP A 174 11.24 -21.46 -2.69
CA TRP A 174 10.09 -21.05 -1.87
C TRP A 174 8.77 -21.56 -2.46
N GLN A 175 8.49 -22.86 -2.28
CA GLN A 175 7.18 -23.43 -2.60
C GLN A 175 6.27 -23.38 -1.37
N ALA A 176 5.21 -22.58 -1.43
CA ALA A 176 3.99 -22.84 -0.68
C ALA A 176 3.22 -23.91 -1.44
N THR A 177 2.95 -25.05 -0.83
CA THR A 177 2.16 -26.13 -1.42
C THR A 177 0.72 -25.64 -1.59
N PRO A 178 0.22 -25.42 -2.81
CA PRO A 178 -1.20 -25.18 -3.02
C PRO A 178 -1.90 -26.52 -2.72
N THR A 179 -2.87 -26.53 -1.83
CA THR A 179 -3.85 -27.62 -1.77
C THR A 179 -4.72 -27.54 -3.03
N SER A 180 -4.22 -28.10 -4.13
CA SER A 180 -5.01 -28.44 -5.31
C SER A 180 -5.07 -29.96 -5.42
N ASP A 181 -6.29 -30.47 -5.52
CA ASP A 181 -6.77 -31.80 -5.92
C ASP A 181 -5.77 -32.70 -6.69
N VAL A 182 -4.71 -33.17 -6.04
CA VAL A 182 -3.93 -34.30 -6.56
C VAL A 182 -4.60 -35.58 -6.10
N LYS A 183 -5.35 -36.21 -7.02
CA LYS A 183 -5.68 -37.64 -6.96
C LYS A 183 -4.38 -38.45 -7.09
N THR A 184 -3.58 -38.51 -6.04
CA THR A 184 -2.64 -39.61 -5.84
C THR A 184 -3.35 -40.62 -4.96
N PRO A 185 -3.61 -41.84 -5.43
CA PRO A 185 -4.05 -42.90 -4.54
C PRO A 185 -2.86 -43.23 -3.63
N ASP A 186 -3.13 -43.42 -2.33
CA ASP A 186 -2.27 -44.11 -1.36
C ASP A 186 -1.35 -43.31 -0.42
N ALA A 187 -1.50 -41.99 -0.33
CA ALA A 187 -1.00 -41.25 0.85
C ALA A 187 -2.04 -40.24 1.31
N GLU A 188 -2.78 -40.55 2.38
CA GLU A 188 -3.65 -39.57 3.03
C GLU A 188 -2.81 -38.35 3.44
N PRO A 189 -3.05 -37.16 2.84
CA PRO A 189 -2.38 -35.97 3.29
C PRO A 189 -2.83 -35.70 4.72
N ARG A 190 -1.90 -35.75 5.68
CA ARG A 190 -2.17 -35.32 7.05
C ARG A 190 -2.69 -33.89 6.97
N ALA A 191 -3.98 -33.71 7.24
CA ALA A 191 -4.62 -32.40 7.25
C ALA A 191 -3.81 -31.48 8.16
N GLU A 192 -3.17 -30.47 7.57
CA GLU A 192 -2.41 -29.48 8.31
C GLU A 192 -3.35 -28.82 9.34
N LYS A 193 -3.01 -28.98 10.62
CA LYS A 193 -3.80 -28.41 11.71
C LYS A 193 -3.42 -26.95 11.87
N GLY A 194 -4.29 -26.04 11.48
CA GLY A 194 -4.15 -24.61 11.74
C GLY A 194 -5.44 -23.85 11.47
N PRO A 195 -5.54 -22.59 11.92
CA PRO A 195 -6.68 -21.76 11.62
C PRO A 195 -6.76 -21.46 10.12
N LEU A 196 -7.98 -21.39 9.60
CA LEU A 196 -8.22 -21.01 8.23
C LEU A 196 -7.89 -19.52 8.03
N GLY A 197 -7.11 -19.20 7.02
CA GLY A 197 -6.87 -17.85 6.52
C GLY A 197 -7.10 -17.78 5.01
N LEU A 198 -6.53 -16.76 4.38
CA LEU A 198 -6.67 -16.52 2.93
C LEU A 198 -5.32 -16.32 2.26
N LEU A 199 -5.15 -16.94 1.09
CA LEU A 199 -4.22 -16.50 0.08
C LEU A 199 -4.94 -15.51 -0.84
N VAL A 200 -4.46 -14.28 -0.87
CA VAL A 200 -4.95 -13.20 -1.71
C VAL A 200 -3.96 -13.01 -2.87
N ASN A 201 -4.42 -13.14 -4.11
CA ASN A 201 -3.62 -12.87 -5.30
C ASN A 201 -4.47 -12.10 -6.32
N GLY A 202 -4.29 -10.78 -6.37
CA GLY A 202 -5.21 -9.92 -7.08
C GLY A 202 -6.62 -10.06 -6.49
N SER A 203 -7.64 -10.20 -7.34
CA SER A 203 -9.03 -10.46 -6.93
C SER A 203 -9.32 -11.91 -6.52
N THR A 204 -8.35 -12.82 -6.68
CA THR A 204 -8.54 -14.22 -6.28
C THR A 204 -8.32 -14.36 -4.78
N LEU A 205 -9.33 -14.85 -4.07
CA LEU A 205 -9.26 -15.23 -2.65
C LEU A 205 -9.37 -16.75 -2.54
N SER A 206 -8.32 -17.40 -2.01
CA SER A 206 -8.28 -18.86 -1.81
C SER A 206 -8.16 -19.17 -0.32
N PRO A 207 -9.09 -19.92 0.28
CA PRO A 207 -8.94 -20.38 1.65
C PRO A 207 -7.71 -21.29 1.78
N CYS A 208 -6.95 -21.11 2.86
CA CYS A 208 -5.78 -21.94 3.14
C CYS A 208 -5.54 -22.04 4.65
N VAL A 209 -4.81 -23.06 5.09
CA VAL A 209 -4.35 -23.15 6.47
C VAL A 209 -3.18 -22.19 6.66
N VAL A 210 -3.25 -21.32 7.68
CA VAL A 210 -2.19 -20.34 7.95
C VAL A 210 -1.50 -20.65 9.26
N THR A 211 -0.19 -20.88 9.18
CA THR A 211 0.68 -20.97 10.36
C THR A 211 1.40 -19.64 10.54
N MET A 212 1.07 -18.93 11.63
CA MET A 212 1.69 -17.65 11.97
C MET A 212 3.15 -17.85 12.40
N ASN A 213 4.03 -16.98 11.91
CA ASN A 213 5.45 -16.95 12.27
C ASN A 213 5.97 -15.50 12.24
N THR A 214 7.28 -15.31 12.41
CA THR A 214 7.93 -13.99 12.47
C THR A 214 7.91 -13.21 11.15
N MET A 215 7.54 -13.85 10.03
CA MET A 215 7.44 -13.20 8.72
C MET A 215 6.10 -12.49 8.51
N PHE A 216 5.16 -12.66 9.43
CA PHE A 216 3.87 -11.98 9.39
C PHE A 216 3.98 -10.59 10.01
N GLU A 217 3.51 -9.58 9.28
CA GLU A 217 3.43 -8.20 9.71
C GLU A 217 2.00 -7.84 10.11
N LYS A 218 1.85 -6.96 11.09
CA LYS A 218 0.53 -6.45 11.50
C LYS A 218 -0.09 -5.66 10.36
N CYS A 219 -1.37 -5.88 10.09
CA CYS A 219 -2.17 -5.05 9.20
C CYS A 219 -2.61 -3.79 9.96
N PRO A 220 -2.01 -2.60 9.75
CA PRO A 220 -2.21 -1.44 10.62
C PRO A 220 -3.66 -0.97 10.63
N THR A 221 -4.32 -0.89 9.47
CA THR A 221 -5.73 -0.51 9.34
C THR A 221 -6.65 -1.47 10.10
N ALA A 222 -6.46 -2.79 9.92
CA ALA A 222 -7.27 -3.79 10.62
C ALA A 222 -7.02 -3.78 12.14
N HIS A 223 -5.77 -3.62 12.56
CA HIS A 223 -5.41 -3.50 13.97
C HIS A 223 -6.02 -2.27 14.63
N ALA A 224 -6.07 -1.14 13.93
CA ALA A 224 -6.72 0.07 14.42
C ALA A 224 -8.24 -0.11 14.58
N ALA A 225 -8.85 -0.91 13.70
CA ALA A 225 -10.23 -1.40 13.82
C ALA A 225 -10.42 -2.50 14.90
N GLY A 226 -9.35 -2.87 15.63
CA GLY A 226 -9.32 -3.89 16.67
C GLY A 226 -9.45 -5.32 16.16
N ILE A 227 -9.04 -5.59 14.91
CA ILE A 227 -8.98 -6.92 14.32
C ILE A 227 -7.50 -7.35 14.30
N PRO A 228 -7.11 -8.44 14.97
CA PRO A 228 -5.72 -8.88 15.07
C PRO A 228 -5.25 -9.59 13.78
N LEU A 229 -5.33 -8.89 12.65
CA LEU A 229 -5.04 -9.38 11.31
C LEU A 229 -3.58 -9.16 10.95
N TYR A 230 -2.94 -10.21 10.42
CA TYR A 230 -1.56 -10.18 9.97
C TYR A 230 -1.47 -10.63 8.52
N VAL A 231 -0.45 -10.12 7.83
CA VAL A 231 -0.17 -10.44 6.44
C VAL A 231 1.29 -10.84 6.24
N ARG A 232 1.53 -11.74 5.29
CA ARG A 232 2.87 -12.11 4.81
C ARG A 232 2.90 -12.12 3.30
N LYS A 233 3.92 -11.51 2.69
CA LYS A 233 4.15 -11.62 1.24
C LYS A 233 4.55 -13.02 0.85
N CYS A 234 4.05 -13.48 -0.29
CA CYS A 234 4.39 -14.75 -0.88
C CYS A 234 5.20 -14.54 -2.16
N ALA A 235 6.08 -15.50 -2.45
CA ALA A 235 6.68 -15.60 -3.76
C ALA A 235 5.60 -16.01 -4.78
N GLY A 236 5.69 -15.48 -5.98
CA GLY A 236 4.81 -15.87 -7.09
C GLY A 236 4.47 -14.71 -8.01
N LYS A 237 3.97 -15.06 -9.21
CA LYS A 237 3.49 -14.06 -10.15
C LYS A 237 2.18 -13.47 -9.65
N SER A 238 2.20 -12.17 -9.42
CA SER A 238 1.00 -11.39 -9.18
C SER A 238 0.06 -11.50 -10.37
N LYS A 239 -1.21 -11.81 -10.12
CA LYS A 239 -2.23 -11.64 -11.16
C LYS A 239 -2.45 -10.15 -11.37
N LYS A 240 -2.50 -9.70 -12.64
CA LYS A 240 -2.93 -8.35 -12.99
C LYS A 240 -4.40 -8.20 -12.57
N ALA A 241 -4.63 -7.72 -11.36
CA ALA A 241 -5.95 -7.36 -10.88
C ALA A 241 -5.85 -6.26 -9.83
N SER A 242 -6.94 -5.51 -9.76
CA SER A 242 -7.24 -4.27 -9.05
C SER A 242 -7.25 -4.33 -7.52
N CYS A 243 -6.64 -5.35 -6.89
CA CYS A 243 -6.64 -5.45 -5.43
C CYS A 243 -5.55 -4.58 -4.79
N TYR A 244 -5.74 -3.26 -4.92
CA TYR A 244 -5.10 -2.24 -4.08
C TYR A 244 -5.55 -2.31 -2.62
N ILE A 245 -6.56 -3.14 -2.32
CA ILE A 245 -7.03 -3.36 -0.96
C ILE A 245 -5.87 -3.70 -0.03
N ILE A 246 -4.91 -4.55 -0.42
CA ILE A 246 -3.82 -4.88 0.50
C ILE A 246 -2.94 -3.66 0.79
N SER A 247 -2.75 -2.78 -0.18
CA SER A 247 -2.05 -1.52 0.04
C SER A 247 -2.84 -0.63 1.01
N ARG A 248 -4.17 -0.49 0.84
CA ARG A 248 -5.05 0.24 1.78
C ARG A 248 -5.07 -0.36 3.19
N MET A 249 -5.04 -1.68 3.29
CA MET A 249 -5.01 -2.42 4.55
C MET A 249 -3.68 -2.20 5.28
N MET A 250 -2.59 -2.11 4.51
CA MET A 250 -1.24 -1.84 5.00
C MET A 250 -0.92 -0.35 5.12
N SER A 251 -1.87 0.52 4.79
CA SER A 251 -1.78 1.95 5.07
C SER A 251 -1.75 2.21 6.57
N ASP A 252 -0.95 3.19 6.97
CA ASP A 252 -1.07 3.76 8.29
C ASP A 252 -2.46 4.43 8.39
N PRO A 253 -3.29 4.05 9.38
CA PRO A 253 -4.66 4.53 9.51
C PRO A 253 -4.76 6.03 9.83
N LYS A 254 -3.67 6.68 10.26
CA LYS A 254 -3.64 8.11 10.53
C LYS A 254 -3.30 8.91 9.29
N ILE A 255 -2.39 8.42 8.43
CA ILE A 255 -1.93 9.15 7.24
C ILE A 255 -2.55 8.65 5.92
N GLY A 256 -3.16 7.47 5.93
CA GLY A 256 -3.76 6.85 4.75
C GLY A 256 -2.76 6.26 3.75
N VAL A 257 -1.46 6.24 4.09
CA VAL A 257 -0.37 5.82 3.19
C VAL A 257 0.25 4.52 3.67
N ALA A 258 0.40 3.56 2.74
CA ALA A 258 1.15 2.33 2.98
C ALA A 258 2.63 2.64 3.14
N SER A 259 3.32 1.86 3.99
CA SER A 259 4.77 1.89 3.97
C SER A 259 5.28 1.46 2.59
N ILE A 260 6.49 1.90 2.24
CA ILE A 260 7.12 1.65 0.93
C ILE A 260 6.93 0.19 0.49
N PRO A 261 7.25 -0.84 1.30
CA PRO A 261 7.13 -2.23 0.86
C PRO A 261 5.73 -2.65 0.44
N TRP A 262 4.68 -1.94 0.89
CA TRP A 262 3.27 -2.25 0.67
C TRP A 262 2.57 -1.26 -0.27
N THR A 263 3.35 -0.40 -0.93
CA THR A 263 2.82 0.52 -1.95
C THR A 263 2.80 -0.17 -3.31
N TYR A 264 1.60 -0.30 -3.90
CA TYR A 264 1.39 -0.98 -5.18
C TYR A 264 0.42 -0.20 -6.07
N GLY A 265 0.50 -0.45 -7.37
CA GLY A 265 -0.34 0.18 -8.39
C GLY A 265 0.36 1.27 -9.20
N GLY A 266 -0.25 1.61 -10.34
CA GLY A 266 0.36 2.53 -11.31
C GLY A 266 1.76 2.07 -11.71
N ALA A 267 2.74 2.94 -11.49
CA ALA A 267 4.15 2.68 -11.77
C ALA A 267 4.79 1.61 -10.85
N CYS A 268 4.22 1.35 -9.67
CA CYS A 268 4.77 0.37 -8.72
C CYS A 268 4.41 -1.09 -9.06
N GLY A 269 3.67 -1.31 -10.16
CA GLY A 269 3.26 -2.65 -10.58
C GLY A 269 2.18 -3.28 -9.69
N PRO A 270 1.83 -4.55 -9.94
CA PRO A 270 0.78 -5.26 -9.20
C PRO A 270 1.24 -5.68 -7.80
N ALA A 271 0.31 -5.70 -6.84
CA ALA A 271 0.58 -6.23 -5.51
C ALA A 271 0.98 -7.72 -5.57
N PRO A 272 1.98 -8.18 -4.80
CA PRO A 272 2.35 -9.58 -4.72
C PRO A 272 1.21 -10.42 -4.12
N PRO A 273 1.22 -11.74 -4.34
CA PRO A 273 0.36 -12.64 -3.58
C PRO A 273 0.69 -12.53 -2.07
N VAL A 274 -0.33 -12.57 -1.22
CA VAL A 274 -0.16 -12.44 0.23
C VAL A 274 -0.99 -13.48 0.97
N LEU A 275 -0.44 -14.01 2.06
CA LEU A 275 -1.18 -14.78 3.03
C LEU A 275 -1.68 -13.87 4.14
N VAL A 276 -2.93 -14.08 4.53
CA VAL A 276 -3.62 -13.30 5.54
C VAL A 276 -4.19 -14.26 6.58
N GLY A 277 -4.02 -13.95 7.85
CA GLY A 277 -4.64 -14.70 8.94
C GLY A 277 -4.73 -13.87 10.21
N ARG A 278 -5.36 -14.43 11.24
CA ARG A 278 -5.50 -13.77 12.55
C ARG A 278 -4.59 -14.39 13.59
N SER A 279 -4.00 -13.56 14.46
CA SER A 279 -3.10 -14.05 15.51
C SER A 279 -3.81 -14.70 16.71
N ASP A 280 -5.13 -14.54 16.81
CA ASP A 280 -5.95 -15.13 17.87
C ASP A 280 -6.49 -16.53 17.53
N GLY A 281 -6.10 -17.07 16.36
CA GLY A 281 -6.51 -18.41 15.92
C GLY A 281 -7.95 -18.50 15.41
N VAL A 282 -8.66 -17.37 15.28
CA VAL A 282 -9.99 -17.36 14.65
C VAL A 282 -9.83 -17.45 13.13
N ALA A 283 -10.71 -18.21 12.48
CA ALA A 283 -10.74 -18.31 11.03
C ALA A 283 -10.96 -16.93 10.38
N PHE A 284 -10.24 -16.66 9.29
CA PHE A 284 -10.43 -15.47 8.47
C PHE A 284 -10.85 -15.90 7.06
N THR A 285 -12.07 -15.53 6.69
CA THR A 285 -12.80 -16.04 5.52
C THR A 285 -12.95 -14.98 4.44
N LYS A 286 -13.45 -15.38 3.26
CA LYS A 286 -13.74 -14.43 2.16
C LYS A 286 -14.77 -13.37 2.56
N ASP A 287 -15.76 -13.75 3.38
CA ASP A 287 -16.77 -12.82 3.89
C ASP A 287 -16.14 -11.79 4.85
N ASP A 288 -15.15 -12.20 5.64
CA ASP A 288 -14.38 -11.28 6.50
C ASP A 288 -13.58 -10.29 5.66
N TRP A 289 -12.93 -10.77 4.60
CA TRP A 289 -12.19 -9.91 3.68
C TRP A 289 -13.08 -8.89 2.98
N ALA A 290 -14.24 -9.32 2.48
CA ALA A 290 -15.22 -8.44 1.84
C ALA A 290 -15.78 -7.39 2.82
N ALA A 291 -16.13 -7.80 4.04
CA ALA A 291 -16.59 -6.88 5.08
C ALA A 291 -15.52 -5.84 5.45
N LEU A 292 -14.26 -6.25 5.52
CA LEU A 292 -13.14 -5.35 5.79
C LEU A 292 -12.88 -4.40 4.61
N ASP A 293 -12.98 -4.87 3.36
CA ASP A 293 -12.88 -4.00 2.18
C ASP A 293 -13.96 -2.93 2.18
N ASP A 294 -15.23 -3.32 2.38
CA ASP A 294 -16.37 -2.41 2.46
C ASP A 294 -16.17 -1.34 3.54
N PHE A 295 -15.69 -1.76 4.73
CA PHE A 295 -15.39 -0.85 5.83
C PHE A 295 -14.34 0.19 5.43
N VAL A 296 -13.21 -0.27 4.89
CA VAL A 296 -12.10 0.60 4.50
C VAL A 296 -12.47 1.49 3.31
N PHE A 297 -13.22 0.96 2.34
CA PHE A 297 -13.70 1.72 1.20
C PHE A 297 -14.62 2.86 1.63
N GLY A 298 -15.61 2.57 2.48
CA GLY A 298 -16.54 3.58 2.98
C GLY A 298 -15.90 4.61 3.91
N MET A 299 -14.83 4.25 4.64
CA MET A 299 -14.18 5.17 5.58
C MET A 299 -13.07 6.02 4.94
N MET A 300 -12.32 5.47 3.97
CA MET A 300 -11.13 6.16 3.43
C MET A 300 -11.42 7.03 2.20
N LEU A 301 -12.54 6.82 1.49
CA LEU A 301 -12.81 7.54 0.24
C LEU A 301 -13.59 8.84 0.41
N ASP A 302 -14.37 8.98 1.49
CA ASP A 302 -15.34 10.07 1.56
C ASP A 302 -14.87 11.32 2.35
N ASP A 303 -13.79 11.31 3.16
CA ASP A 303 -13.45 12.49 4.00
C ASP A 303 -11.99 12.62 4.54
N GLY A 304 -10.98 12.03 3.89
CA GLY A 304 -9.58 12.20 4.32
C GLY A 304 -9.22 11.49 5.66
N LEU A 305 -8.21 12.02 6.37
CA LEU A 305 -7.45 11.38 7.47
C LEU A 305 -8.30 11.09 8.72
N ARG A 306 -9.14 10.06 8.68
CA ARG A 306 -9.84 9.56 9.87
C ARG A 306 -8.96 8.52 10.56
N SER A 307 -8.59 8.80 11.80
CA SER A 307 -7.96 7.79 12.66
C SER A 307 -8.96 6.66 12.90
N ILE A 308 -8.79 5.55 12.20
CA ILE A 308 -9.64 4.37 12.36
C ILE A 308 -9.54 3.87 13.80
N THR A 309 -10.67 3.63 14.44
CA THR A 309 -10.76 3.05 15.78
C THR A 309 -11.65 1.81 15.79
N ARG A 310 -11.57 1.03 16.87
CA ARG A 310 -12.51 -0.06 17.13
C ARG A 310 -13.97 0.42 17.17
N ALA A 311 -14.22 1.62 17.69
CA ALA A 311 -15.57 2.16 17.80
C ALA A 311 -16.18 2.39 16.41
N ASP A 312 -15.39 2.87 15.46
CA ASP A 312 -15.81 3.08 14.06
C ASP A 312 -16.19 1.75 13.41
N PHE A 313 -15.37 0.72 13.62
CA PHE A 313 -15.67 -0.62 13.10
C PHE A 313 -16.92 -1.22 13.75
N VAL A 314 -17.15 -0.99 15.05
CA VAL A 314 -18.38 -1.42 15.73
C VAL A 314 -19.60 -0.68 15.19
N ALA A 315 -19.49 0.61 14.89
CA ALA A 315 -20.57 1.39 14.27
C ALA A 315 -20.91 0.84 12.87
N PHE A 316 -19.88 0.56 12.06
CA PHE A 316 -20.05 -0.14 10.77
C PHE A 316 -20.68 -1.53 10.93
N ALA A 317 -20.23 -2.32 11.89
CA ALA A 317 -20.78 -3.65 12.15
C ALA A 317 -22.28 -3.60 12.49
N ARG A 318 -22.72 -2.56 13.20
CA ARG A 318 -24.15 -2.34 13.53
C ARG A 318 -25.01 -2.00 12.32
N SER A 319 -24.46 -1.47 11.23
CA SER A 319 -25.20 -1.26 9.98
C SER A 319 -25.27 -2.51 9.09
N ARG A 320 -24.59 -3.60 9.48
CA ARG A 320 -24.45 -4.85 8.72
C ARG A 320 -24.90 -6.08 9.54
N THR A 321 -26.06 -5.99 10.20
CA THR A 321 -26.56 -7.04 11.11
C THR A 321 -26.92 -8.36 10.43
N ASP A 322 -27.05 -8.35 9.11
CA ASP A 322 -27.29 -9.51 8.23
C ASP A 322 -25.99 -10.19 7.76
N SER A 323 -24.82 -9.61 8.06
CA SER A 323 -23.54 -10.14 7.62
C SER A 323 -23.20 -11.48 8.27
N LYS A 324 -22.56 -12.35 7.47
CA LYS A 324 -22.02 -13.64 7.92
C LYS A 324 -20.54 -13.56 8.32
N ALA A 325 -19.90 -12.41 8.11
CA ALA A 325 -18.50 -12.19 8.42
C ALA A 325 -18.25 -12.34 9.93
N GLY A 326 -17.34 -13.24 10.30
CA GLY A 326 -16.92 -13.46 11.68
C GLY A 326 -16.41 -12.19 12.35
N ILE A 327 -15.67 -11.32 11.64
CA ILE A 327 -15.18 -10.05 12.18
C ILE A 327 -16.31 -9.08 12.58
N ILE A 328 -17.43 -9.07 11.86
CA ILE A 328 -18.62 -8.27 12.19
C ILE A 328 -19.30 -8.87 13.42
N LEU A 329 -19.53 -10.19 13.41
CA LEU A 329 -20.17 -10.89 14.52
C LEU A 329 -19.39 -10.74 15.82
N GLU A 330 -18.07 -10.79 15.76
CA GLU A 330 -17.19 -10.58 16.90
C GLU A 330 -17.22 -9.14 17.42
N ALA A 331 -17.32 -8.15 16.53
CA ALA A 331 -17.47 -6.76 16.94
C ALA A 331 -18.76 -6.51 17.71
N LEU A 332 -19.85 -7.17 17.33
CA LEU A 332 -21.14 -7.07 18.00
C LEU A 332 -21.24 -7.97 19.24
N PHE A 333 -20.60 -9.14 19.20
CA PHE A 333 -20.66 -10.18 20.22
C PHE A 333 -19.26 -10.71 20.53
N PRO A 334 -18.42 -9.95 21.26
CA PRO A 334 -17.06 -10.37 21.57
C PRO A 334 -17.05 -11.59 22.52
N LYS A 335 -15.98 -12.37 22.46
CA LYS A 335 -15.74 -13.49 23.38
C LYS A 335 -15.88 -13.05 24.84
N GLY A 336 -16.56 -13.85 25.65
CA GLY A 336 -16.83 -13.57 27.06
C GLY A 336 -18.08 -12.72 27.30
N ARG A 337 -18.72 -12.17 26.25
CA ARG A 337 -19.96 -11.39 26.40
C ARG A 337 -21.11 -12.28 26.88
N ALA A 338 -21.81 -11.84 27.93
CA ALA A 338 -23.05 -12.47 28.38
C ALA A 338 -24.20 -12.13 27.42
N VAL A 339 -24.97 -13.15 27.04
CA VAL A 339 -26.10 -13.03 26.10
C VAL A 339 -27.29 -13.83 26.60
N VAL A 340 -28.49 -13.42 26.16
CA VAL A 340 -29.74 -14.16 26.35
C VAL A 340 -30.23 -14.63 25.00
N ILE A 341 -30.55 -15.92 24.89
CA ILE A 341 -31.10 -16.52 23.67
C ILE A 341 -32.61 -16.24 23.64
N SER A 342 -33.15 -15.83 22.50
CA SER A 342 -34.58 -15.57 22.34
C SER A 342 -35.08 -15.80 20.92
N GLY A 343 -36.39 -16.07 20.78
CA GLY A 343 -37.07 -16.13 19.49
C GLY A 343 -36.67 -17.31 18.60
N LEU A 344 -36.12 -18.40 19.16
CA LEU A 344 -35.93 -19.67 18.46
C LEU A 344 -37.27 -20.40 18.32
N GLN A 345 -37.57 -20.87 17.11
CA GLN A 345 -38.81 -21.61 16.81
C GLN A 345 -38.67 -23.12 16.99
N SER A 346 -37.52 -23.68 16.60
CA SER A 346 -37.26 -25.13 16.63
C SER A 346 -36.71 -25.64 17.96
N SER A 347 -36.17 -24.75 18.78
CA SER A 347 -35.47 -25.07 20.04
C SER A 347 -35.89 -24.09 21.12
N THR A 348 -37.20 -24.09 21.41
CA THR A 348 -37.82 -23.13 22.33
C THR A 348 -37.33 -23.29 23.76
N GLU A 349 -36.81 -24.46 24.13
CA GLU A 349 -36.19 -24.75 25.43
C GLU A 349 -34.92 -23.93 25.69
N LEU A 350 -34.31 -23.37 24.63
CA LEU A 350 -33.14 -22.50 24.75
C LEU A 350 -33.53 -21.03 24.96
N ASN A 351 -34.78 -20.64 24.70
CA ASN A 351 -35.22 -19.26 24.86
C ASN A 351 -35.24 -18.88 26.34
N GLY A 352 -34.71 -17.70 26.65
CA GLY A 352 -34.55 -17.19 28.02
C GLY A 352 -33.28 -17.67 28.73
N LEU A 353 -32.58 -18.67 28.19
CA LEU A 353 -31.32 -19.12 28.78
C LEU A 353 -30.23 -18.07 28.60
N ARG A 354 -29.47 -17.85 29.69
CA ARG A 354 -28.26 -17.03 29.69
C ARG A 354 -27.05 -17.87 29.31
N GLY A 355 -26.18 -17.30 28.49
CA GLY A 355 -24.93 -17.93 28.10
C GLY A 355 -23.82 -16.92 27.87
N VAL A 356 -22.64 -17.43 27.55
CA VAL A 356 -21.42 -16.65 27.32
C VAL A 356 -20.90 -16.93 25.92
N VAL A 357 -20.58 -15.89 25.16
CA VAL A 357 -20.02 -16.02 23.81
C VAL A 357 -18.63 -16.66 23.89
N THR A 358 -18.43 -17.72 23.11
CA THR A 358 -17.21 -18.54 23.13
C THR A 358 -16.07 -17.98 22.27
N GLY A 359 -16.39 -17.09 21.33
CA GLY A 359 -15.47 -16.63 20.27
C GLY A 359 -15.46 -17.52 19.02
N SER A 360 -16.36 -18.50 18.92
CA SER A 360 -16.56 -19.28 17.69
C SER A 360 -17.59 -18.59 16.81
N TYR A 361 -17.19 -18.21 15.60
CA TYR A 361 -18.03 -17.59 14.57
C TYR A 361 -18.00 -18.45 13.32
N THR A 362 -19.10 -19.14 13.01
CA THR A 362 -19.13 -20.13 11.92
C THR A 362 -20.42 -20.01 11.15
N ASN A 363 -20.34 -19.86 9.83
CA ASN A 363 -21.50 -19.76 8.93
C ASN A 363 -22.53 -18.72 9.38
N GLY A 364 -22.08 -17.54 9.81
CA GLY A 364 -22.96 -16.47 10.29
C GLY A 364 -23.59 -16.71 11.67
N ARG A 365 -23.12 -17.71 12.43
CA ARG A 365 -23.61 -18.04 13.77
C ARG A 365 -22.55 -17.86 14.83
N ILE A 366 -23.01 -17.57 16.05
CA ILE A 366 -22.20 -17.30 17.23
C ILE A 366 -22.31 -18.48 18.19
N GLY A 367 -21.18 -19.03 18.61
CA GLY A 367 -21.13 -20.09 19.60
C GLY A 367 -21.36 -19.55 21.02
N VAL A 368 -22.39 -20.05 21.71
CA VAL A 368 -22.78 -19.64 23.06
C VAL A 368 -22.66 -20.83 24.02
N ALA A 369 -21.85 -20.68 25.07
CA ALA A 369 -21.75 -21.65 26.16
C ALA A 369 -22.87 -21.40 27.17
N ILE A 370 -23.62 -22.43 27.53
CA ILE A 370 -24.75 -22.38 28.46
C ILE A 370 -24.44 -23.31 29.63
N ALA A 371 -24.68 -22.84 30.86
CA ALA A 371 -24.45 -23.65 32.06
C ALA A 371 -25.24 -24.97 32.00
N GLY A 372 -24.60 -26.08 32.39
CA GLY A 372 -25.19 -27.42 32.34
C GLY A 372 -25.15 -28.10 30.97
N ARG A 373 -24.68 -27.44 29.90
CA ARG A 373 -24.43 -28.07 28.59
C ARG A 373 -22.95 -28.34 28.39
N SER A 374 -22.63 -29.51 27.82
CA SER A 374 -21.25 -29.93 27.52
C SER A 374 -20.67 -29.27 26.25
N ALA A 375 -21.53 -28.83 25.33
CA ALA A 375 -21.13 -28.23 24.06
C ALA A 375 -21.78 -26.85 23.84
N PRO A 376 -21.06 -25.90 23.22
CA PRO A 376 -21.63 -24.62 22.78
C PRO A 376 -22.76 -24.79 21.77
N VAL A 377 -23.71 -23.86 21.79
CA VAL A 377 -24.81 -23.78 20.82
C VAL A 377 -24.51 -22.69 19.79
N ALA A 378 -24.66 -22.99 18.50
CA ALA A 378 -24.51 -22.02 17.42
C ALA A 378 -25.81 -21.26 17.15
N VAL A 379 -25.86 -19.99 17.56
CA VAL A 379 -27.06 -19.14 17.53
C VAL A 379 -26.90 -18.00 16.52
N ALA A 380 -27.96 -17.67 15.78
CA ALA A 380 -27.96 -16.52 14.88
C ALA A 380 -27.92 -15.20 15.67
N PRO A 381 -27.24 -14.15 15.17
CA PRO A 381 -27.11 -12.87 15.88
C PRO A 381 -28.46 -12.24 16.21
N THR A 382 -29.46 -12.36 15.33
CA THR A 382 -30.83 -11.85 15.53
C THR A 382 -31.60 -12.53 16.65
N LYS A 383 -31.07 -13.61 17.21
CA LYS A 383 -31.66 -14.41 18.30
C LYS A 383 -30.91 -14.22 19.62
N LEU A 384 -29.96 -13.28 19.66
CA LEU A 384 -29.18 -12.94 20.84
C LEU A 384 -29.48 -11.52 21.29
N GLN A 385 -29.71 -11.36 22.57
CA GLN A 385 -29.75 -10.06 23.23
C GLN A 385 -28.54 -9.94 24.14
N THR A 386 -27.83 -8.81 24.10
CA THR A 386 -26.75 -8.54 25.06
C THR A 386 -27.36 -8.37 26.44
N ALA A 387 -26.94 -9.21 27.39
CA ALA A 387 -27.33 -9.02 28.78
C ALA A 387 -26.69 -7.71 29.30
N PRO A 388 -27.42 -6.94 30.14
CA PRO A 388 -26.87 -5.76 30.78
C PRO A 388 -25.66 -6.10 31.66
#